data_AF-A0A7C6E7D2-F1
#
_entry.id   AF-A0A7C6E7D2-F1
#
_cell.length_a   1.000
_cell.length_b   1.000
_cell.length_c   1.000
_cell.angle_alpha   90.00
_cell.angle_beta   90.00
_cell.angle_gamma   90.00
#
_symmetry.space_group_name_H-M   'P 1'
#
loop_
_entity.id
_entity.type
_entity.pdbx_description
1 polymer ?
#
loop_
_entity_poly.entity_id
_entity_poly.type
_entity_poly.pdbx_seq_one_letter_code
_entity_poly.pdbx_strand_id
1 'polypeptide(L)'
;MPEPFSPEWLEYLASRPFAFYPPLVGVEHNEWRLRRATWSEILVANTRENLEVWIPRRYFGEISRVDQPVMIVGLTRELEYKAGAVWPYERRVLTLPRGAERVVYPAESQREEPTPPVQPARAPSTESRVGRLIATVLGVALLSFVLTVAVFRIGPLRSRVVLTARDQAYLELTRYDDYHAIVKKLGPPAEERWRSPEGAIQYLRMSYPQRGYSVILMGPTREEARYIGTVDRNWQVVHYVELPGGGDTGAVLRTLRRF
;
A
#
# COMPACT_ATOMS: atom_id res chain seq x y z
N MET A 1 19.25 14.92 17.40
CA MET A 1 18.01 14.83 16.61
C MET A 1 17.42 13.46 16.89
N PRO A 2 16.15 13.35 17.28
CA PRO A 2 15.52 12.04 17.52
C PRO A 2 15.47 11.26 16.21
N GLU A 3 15.71 9.94 16.27
CA GLU A 3 15.64 9.09 15.08
C GLU A 3 14.20 9.08 14.52
N PRO A 4 14.03 9.19 13.18
CA PRO A 4 12.72 9.12 12.56
C PRO A 4 11.97 7.86 12.99
N PHE A 5 10.69 8.01 13.36
CA PHE A 5 9.81 6.91 13.77
C PHE A 5 10.08 6.28 15.15
N SER A 6 11.06 6.76 15.91
CA SER A 6 11.22 6.39 17.32
C SER A 6 9.99 6.85 18.15
N PRO A 7 9.74 6.22 19.31
CA PRO A 7 8.69 6.69 20.23
C PRO A 7 8.85 8.17 20.59
N GLU A 8 10.07 8.60 20.91
CA GLU A 8 10.40 10.00 21.23
C GLU A 8 10.05 10.95 20.07
N TRP A 9 10.39 10.58 18.83
CA TRP A 9 10.06 11.36 17.63
C TRP A 9 8.55 11.61 17.50
N LEU A 10 7.74 10.61 17.82
CA LEU A 10 6.28 10.73 17.77
C LEU A 10 5.75 11.61 18.91
N GLU A 11 6.33 11.50 20.10
CA GLU A 11 6.00 12.37 21.24
C GLU A 11 6.30 13.84 20.94
N TYR A 12 7.43 14.13 20.28
CA TYR A 12 7.73 15.49 19.83
C TYR A 12 6.68 16.02 18.85
N LEU A 13 6.26 15.24 17.86
CA LEU A 13 5.19 15.64 16.94
C LEU A 13 3.82 15.81 17.61
N ALA A 14 3.54 15.03 18.65
CA ALA A 14 2.30 15.13 19.41
C ALA A 14 2.24 16.39 20.28
N SER A 15 3.40 16.89 20.72
CA SER A 15 3.49 17.94 21.74
C SER A 15 2.96 19.31 21.28
N ARG A 16 3.07 19.63 19.99
CA ARG A 16 2.73 20.97 19.46
C ARG A 16 2.38 20.94 17.97
N PRO A 17 1.72 22.00 17.45
CA PRO A 17 1.53 22.16 16.01
C PRO A 17 2.87 22.27 15.27
N PHE A 18 2.89 21.79 14.04
CA PHE A 18 4.06 21.80 13.17
C PHE A 18 3.70 22.13 11.72
N ALA A 19 4.69 22.53 10.94
CA ALA A 19 4.56 22.83 9.51
C ALA A 19 5.34 21.79 8.69
N PHE A 20 4.87 21.45 7.49
CA PHE A 20 5.64 20.59 6.58
C PHE A 20 6.62 21.40 5.75
N TYR A 21 7.79 20.82 5.48
CA TYR A 21 8.69 21.35 4.46
C TYR A 21 9.21 20.24 3.54
N PRO A 22 8.90 20.27 2.24
CA PRO A 22 8.05 21.25 1.54
C PRO A 22 6.59 21.27 2.03
N PRO A 23 5.83 22.37 1.86
CA PRO A 23 4.40 22.40 2.16
C PRO A 23 3.62 21.45 1.25
N LEU A 24 2.45 20.98 1.73
CA LEU A 24 1.54 20.18 0.92
C LEU A 24 0.91 21.04 -0.19
N VAL A 25 1.09 20.63 -1.44
CA VAL A 25 0.51 21.32 -2.60
C VAL A 25 -1.01 21.15 -2.59
N GLY A 26 -1.75 22.24 -2.84
CA GLY A 26 -3.21 22.24 -2.81
C GLY A 26 -3.83 22.45 -1.42
N VAL A 27 -3.01 22.78 -0.41
CA VAL A 27 -3.46 23.19 0.93
C VAL A 27 -2.94 24.60 1.21
N GLU A 28 -3.82 25.50 1.67
CA GLU A 28 -3.44 26.91 1.89
C GLU A 28 -2.69 27.09 3.22
N HIS A 29 -3.17 26.45 4.27
CA HIS A 29 -2.59 26.58 5.61
C HIS A 29 -1.63 25.45 5.94
N ASN A 30 -0.34 25.76 6.11
CA ASN A 30 0.67 24.76 6.42
C ASN A 30 0.93 24.62 7.92
N GLU A 31 -0.13 24.44 8.72
CA GLU A 31 -0.02 24.19 10.15
C GLU A 31 -0.89 22.99 10.54
N TRP A 32 -0.24 21.97 11.09
CA TRP A 32 -0.75 20.63 11.26
C TRP A 32 -0.58 20.13 12.69
N ARG A 33 -1.44 19.20 13.09
CA ARG A 33 -1.34 18.46 14.35
C ARG A 33 -1.42 16.97 14.10
N LEU A 34 -0.62 16.21 14.83
CA LEU A 34 -0.75 14.76 14.87
C LEU A 34 -2.10 14.37 15.50
N ARG A 35 -2.85 13.49 14.84
CA ARG A 35 -4.09 12.90 15.37
C ARG A 35 -3.92 11.44 15.77
N ARG A 36 -3.29 10.67 14.87
CA ARG A 36 -3.10 9.22 15.04
C ARG A 36 -1.88 8.80 14.25
N ALA A 37 -1.17 7.80 14.74
CA ALA A 37 -0.12 7.13 13.99
C ALA A 37 -0.37 5.63 14.00
N THR A 38 -0.23 5.00 12.83
CA THR A 38 -0.19 3.55 12.67
C THR A 38 1.24 3.13 12.33
N TRP A 39 1.45 1.83 12.09
CA TRP A 39 2.76 1.31 11.68
C TRP A 39 3.18 1.82 10.28
N SER A 40 2.24 2.19 9.40
CA SER A 40 2.51 2.56 8.00
C SER A 40 2.21 4.03 7.66
N GLU A 41 1.28 4.66 8.39
CA GLU A 41 0.74 5.97 8.04
C GLU A 41 0.55 6.84 9.28
N ILE A 42 0.59 8.15 9.08
CA ILE A 42 0.38 9.15 10.12
C ILE A 42 -0.79 10.03 9.68
N LEU A 43 -1.82 10.11 10.52
CA LEU A 43 -2.95 11.01 10.35
C LEU A 43 -2.61 12.36 10.96
N VAL A 44 -2.63 13.38 10.11
CA VAL A 44 -2.44 14.77 10.49
C VAL A 44 -3.71 15.55 10.19
N ALA A 45 -4.07 16.47 11.08
CA ALA A 45 -5.18 17.39 10.90
C ALA A 45 -4.64 18.81 10.72
N ASN A 46 -5.17 19.52 9.74
CA ASN A 46 -4.93 20.94 9.60
C ASN A 46 -5.57 21.69 10.76
N THR A 47 -4.90 22.74 11.24
CA THR A 47 -5.38 23.51 12.40
C THR A 47 -6.44 24.54 12.06
N ARG A 48 -6.49 24.98 10.80
CA ARG A 48 -7.42 26.01 10.32
C ARG A 48 -8.43 25.47 9.33
N GLU A 49 -8.02 24.54 8.50
CA GLU A 49 -8.90 23.83 7.60
C GLU A 49 -9.45 22.59 8.33
N ASN A 50 -10.73 22.26 8.18
CA ASN A 50 -11.29 21.00 8.69
C ASN A 50 -10.86 19.83 7.79
N LEU A 51 -9.55 19.65 7.64
CA LEU A 51 -8.89 18.77 6.70
C LEU A 51 -8.03 17.77 7.48
N GLU A 52 -8.30 16.48 7.27
CA GLU A 52 -7.49 15.38 7.79
C GLU A 52 -6.87 14.58 6.65
N VAL A 53 -5.58 14.26 6.79
CA VAL A 53 -4.79 13.63 5.74
C VAL A 53 -3.95 12.51 6.32
N TRP A 54 -4.05 11.33 5.72
CA TRP A 54 -3.15 10.21 5.98
C TRP A 54 -1.90 10.33 5.11
N ILE A 55 -0.74 10.46 5.74
CA ILE A 55 0.55 10.54 5.05
C ILE A 55 1.36 9.27 5.36
N PRO A 56 1.80 8.51 4.34
CA PRO A 56 2.68 7.37 4.54
C PRO A 56 3.97 7.74 5.27
N ARG A 57 4.36 6.96 6.28
CA ARG A 57 5.54 7.20 7.12
C ARG A 57 6.80 7.41 6.30
N ARG A 58 6.99 6.68 5.20
CA ARG A 58 8.13 6.83 4.27
C ARG A 58 8.34 8.25 3.73
N TYR A 59 7.32 9.11 3.77
CA TYR A 59 7.41 10.50 3.33
C TYR A 59 7.81 11.46 4.44
N PHE A 60 7.84 11.03 5.70
CA PHE A 60 8.37 11.81 6.80
C PHE A 60 9.88 11.68 6.86
N GLY A 61 10.54 12.82 7.03
CA GLY A 61 11.97 12.94 7.24
C GLY A 61 12.30 13.46 8.63
N GLU A 62 13.40 14.19 8.71
CA GLU A 62 13.89 14.80 9.95
C GLU A 62 12.94 15.90 10.44
N ILE A 63 12.82 16.01 11.77
CA ILE A 63 12.17 17.17 12.41
C ILE A 63 13.26 18.20 12.66
N SER A 64 13.07 19.43 12.18
CA SER A 64 13.94 20.56 12.50
C SER A 64 13.99 20.81 14.01
N ARG A 65 15.05 21.47 14.49
CA ARG A 65 15.35 21.63 15.93
C ARG A 65 14.12 22.07 16.73
N VAL A 66 13.84 21.30 17.80
CA VAL A 66 12.67 21.41 18.69
C VAL A 66 12.51 22.81 19.31
N ASP A 67 13.63 23.55 19.41
CA ASP A 67 13.73 24.84 20.10
C ASP A 67 13.33 26.05 19.24
N GLN A 68 13.00 25.85 17.95
CA GLN A 68 12.55 26.92 17.07
C GLN A 68 11.07 27.31 17.30
N PRO A 69 10.68 28.56 16.99
CA PRO A 69 9.32 29.04 17.20
C PRO A 69 8.26 28.26 16.39
N VAL A 70 8.64 27.60 15.30
CA VAL A 70 7.76 26.71 14.52
C VAL A 70 8.48 25.37 14.31
N MET A 71 7.86 24.28 14.74
CA MET A 71 8.37 22.94 14.47
C MET A 71 8.18 22.63 12.98
N ILE A 72 9.27 22.29 12.28
CA ILE A 72 9.22 21.93 10.86
C ILE A 72 9.47 20.44 10.73
N VAL A 73 8.55 19.76 10.05
CA VAL A 73 8.66 18.35 9.72
C VAL A 73 9.07 18.24 8.26
N GLY A 74 10.24 17.67 8.02
CA GLY A 74 10.73 17.42 6.67
C GLY A 74 9.84 16.39 5.97
N LEU A 75 9.47 16.68 4.72
CA LEU A 75 8.92 15.70 3.80
C LEU A 75 10.01 15.25 2.82
N THR A 76 10.16 13.95 2.62
CA THR A 76 11.18 13.39 1.71
C THR A 76 10.82 13.58 0.24
N ARG A 77 9.57 13.94 -0.05
CA ARG A 77 9.06 14.31 -1.38
C ARG A 77 8.06 15.44 -1.26
N GLU A 78 7.93 16.24 -2.31
CA GLU A 78 6.77 17.12 -2.47
C GLU A 78 5.51 16.25 -2.61
N LEU A 79 4.47 16.59 -1.86
CA LEU A 79 3.20 15.86 -1.84
C LEU A 79 2.09 16.84 -2.22
N GLU A 80 1.12 16.36 -3.00
CA GLU A 80 -0.06 17.11 -3.43
C GLU A 80 -1.32 16.46 -2.87
N TYR A 81 -2.18 17.28 -2.27
CA TYR A 81 -3.48 16.86 -1.80
C TYR A 81 -4.49 16.84 -2.96
N LYS A 82 -5.06 15.67 -3.25
CA LYS A 82 -6.05 15.44 -4.29
C LYS A 82 -7.13 14.48 -3.79
N ALA A 83 -8.39 14.93 -3.83
CA ALA A 83 -9.58 14.11 -3.56
C ALA A 83 -9.53 13.32 -2.24
N GLY A 84 -9.08 13.95 -1.14
CA GLY A 84 -9.02 13.30 0.18
C GLY A 84 -7.74 12.53 0.47
N ALA A 85 -6.77 12.48 -0.46
CA ALA A 85 -5.51 11.75 -0.28
C ALA A 85 -4.30 12.57 -0.73
N VAL A 86 -3.12 12.22 -0.22
CA VAL A 86 -1.84 12.79 -0.68
C VAL A 86 -1.16 11.89 -1.70
N TRP A 87 -0.65 12.52 -2.75
CA TRP A 87 0.08 11.88 -3.83
C TRP A 87 1.46 12.51 -3.99
N PRO A 88 2.52 11.75 -4.33
CA PRO A 88 3.79 12.35 -4.71
C PRO A 88 3.62 13.33 -5.87
N TYR A 89 4.06 14.56 -5.68
CA TYR A 89 4.02 15.59 -6.70
C TYR A 89 5.26 15.48 -7.58
N GLU A 90 5.06 15.22 -8.87
CA GLU A 90 6.11 15.22 -9.88
C GLU A 90 5.98 16.47 -10.75
N ARG A 91 6.90 17.43 -10.58
CA ARG A 91 6.96 18.61 -11.44
C ARG A 91 7.40 18.22 -12.85
N ARG A 92 6.47 18.24 -13.81
CA ARG A 92 6.79 18.04 -15.23
C ARG A 92 7.60 19.24 -15.75
N VAL A 93 8.92 19.09 -15.81
CA VAL A 93 9.80 20.06 -16.47
C VAL A 93 9.67 19.86 -17.97
N LEU A 94 8.81 20.67 -18.62
CA LEU A 94 8.57 20.60 -20.07
C LEU A 94 9.53 21.47 -20.90
N THR A 95 10.58 22.03 -20.31
CA THR A 95 11.49 22.90 -21.06
C THR A 95 12.89 22.88 -20.46
N LEU A 96 13.89 22.57 -21.28
CA LEU A 96 15.28 22.90 -20.99
C LEU A 96 15.37 24.41 -20.76
N PRO A 97 16.04 24.91 -19.71
CA PRO A 97 16.39 26.32 -19.63
C PRO A 97 17.15 26.66 -20.91
N ARG A 98 16.60 27.55 -21.75
CA ARG A 98 17.31 28.00 -22.95
C ARG A 98 18.62 28.60 -22.48
N GLY A 99 19.73 27.91 -22.76
CA GLY A 99 21.06 28.44 -22.58
C GLY A 99 21.14 29.76 -23.34
N ALA A 100 21.73 30.76 -22.68
CA ALA A 100 21.91 32.11 -23.17
C ALA A 100 22.20 32.15 -24.68
N GLU A 101 21.37 32.88 -25.43
CA GLU A 101 21.61 33.15 -26.84
C GLU A 101 23.01 33.77 -26.97
N ARG A 102 23.89 33.08 -27.68
CA ARG A 102 25.14 33.65 -28.15
C ARG A 102 24.75 34.65 -29.24
N VAL A 103 24.77 35.94 -28.90
CA VAL A 103 24.63 37.02 -29.87
C VAL A 103 25.80 36.87 -30.85
N VAL A 104 25.52 36.39 -32.07
CA VAL A 104 26.48 36.40 -33.17
C VAL A 104 26.28 37.71 -33.91
N TYR A 105 27.29 38.58 -33.88
CA TYR A 105 27.33 39.80 -34.68
C TYR A 105 27.48 39.44 -36.17
N PRO A 106 26.80 40.14 -37.10
CA PRO A 106 26.93 39.87 -38.52
C PRO A 106 28.24 40.43 -39.06
N ALA A 107 29.04 39.60 -39.73
CA ALA A 107 30.14 40.07 -40.56
C ALA A 107 29.67 40.13 -42.03
N GLU A 108 29.97 41.26 -42.66
CA GLU A 108 29.61 41.62 -44.03
C GLU A 108 30.17 40.69 -45.12
N SER A 109 29.31 40.46 -46.10
CA SER A 109 29.55 40.28 -47.55
C SER A 109 30.65 39.34 -48.04
N GLN A 110 30.24 38.22 -48.65
CA GLN A 110 30.91 37.69 -49.85
C GLN A 110 29.91 37.14 -50.88
N ARG A 111 29.91 37.83 -52.03
CA ARG A 111 29.59 37.47 -53.43
C ARG A 111 28.88 36.15 -53.77
N GLU A 112 27.86 36.30 -54.61
CA GLU A 112 27.19 35.28 -55.43
C GLU A 112 28.12 34.60 -56.44
N GLU A 113 27.93 33.29 -56.60
CA GLU A 113 28.26 32.54 -57.82
C GLU A 113 27.10 31.58 -58.14
N PRO A 114 26.63 31.47 -59.40
CA PRO A 114 25.38 30.79 -59.73
C PRO A 114 25.58 29.28 -59.87
N THR A 115 24.77 28.48 -59.17
CA THR A 115 24.77 27.01 -59.27
C THR A 115 23.53 26.53 -60.04
N PRO A 116 23.64 25.56 -60.97
CA PRO A 116 22.57 25.10 -61.86
C PRO A 116 21.41 24.37 -61.13
N PRO A 117 20.23 24.21 -61.78
CA PRO A 117 19.04 23.68 -61.13
C PRO A 117 19.18 22.19 -60.76
N VAL A 118 19.14 21.91 -59.46
CA VAL A 118 19.08 20.57 -58.89
C VAL A 118 17.64 20.06 -58.97
N GLN A 119 17.41 18.97 -59.72
CA GLN A 119 16.16 18.21 -59.66
C GLN A 119 16.06 17.48 -58.31
N PRO A 120 14.91 17.48 -57.62
CA PRO A 120 14.77 16.71 -56.40
C PRO A 120 14.73 15.21 -56.71
N ALA A 121 15.73 14.48 -56.20
CA ALA A 121 15.75 13.03 -56.21
C ALA A 121 14.60 12.47 -55.36
N ARG A 122 13.79 11.60 -55.96
CA ARG A 122 12.72 10.86 -55.29
C ARG A 122 13.35 9.79 -54.39
N ALA A 123 13.18 9.90 -53.07
CA ALA A 123 13.65 8.90 -52.12
C ALA A 123 12.91 7.56 -52.34
N PRO A 124 13.60 6.41 -52.28
CA PRO A 124 12.97 5.09 -52.45
C PRO A 124 12.13 4.73 -51.22
N SER A 125 10.88 4.34 -51.47
CA SER A 125 9.94 3.85 -50.47
C SER A 125 10.32 2.45 -49.98
N THR A 126 11.21 2.39 -48.99
CA THR A 126 11.62 1.13 -48.32
C THR A 126 11.29 1.17 -46.81
N GLU A 127 10.23 1.89 -46.41
CA GLU A 127 9.93 2.12 -44.98
C GLU A 127 8.68 1.41 -44.44
N SER A 128 8.00 0.57 -45.23
CA SER A 128 6.75 -0.06 -44.78
C SER A 128 6.93 -1.43 -44.10
N ARG A 129 8.04 -2.15 -44.37
CA ARG A 129 8.21 -3.52 -43.85
C ARG A 129 8.79 -3.56 -42.43
N VAL A 130 9.75 -2.68 -42.13
CA VAL A 130 10.39 -2.60 -40.81
C VAL A 130 9.42 -2.02 -39.78
N GLY A 131 8.70 -0.95 -40.12
CA GLY A 131 7.66 -0.37 -39.24
C GLY A 131 6.53 -1.35 -38.94
N ARG A 132 6.11 -2.15 -39.93
CA ARG A 132 5.07 -3.18 -39.73
C ARG A 132 5.53 -4.32 -38.82
N LEU A 133 6.82 -4.69 -38.87
CA LEU A 133 7.44 -5.70 -37.99
C LEU A 133 7.54 -5.20 -36.55
N ILE A 134 7.95 -3.95 -36.35
CA ILE A 134 8.02 -3.35 -35.01
C ILE A 134 6.62 -3.27 -34.39
N ALA A 135 5.62 -2.81 -35.16
CA ALA A 135 4.24 -2.73 -34.69
C ALA A 135 3.65 -4.10 -34.31
N THR A 136 3.98 -5.16 -35.07
CA THR A 136 3.50 -6.52 -34.76
C THR A 136 4.15 -7.08 -33.50
N VAL A 137 5.47 -6.91 -33.34
CA VAL A 137 6.17 -7.37 -32.12
C VAL A 137 5.64 -6.63 -30.89
N LEU A 138 5.44 -5.31 -30.97
CA LEU A 138 4.89 -4.53 -29.86
C LEU A 138 3.46 -4.95 -29.51
N GLY A 139 2.64 -5.21 -30.54
CA GLY A 139 1.26 -5.68 -30.37
C GLY A 139 1.20 -7.05 -29.69
N VAL A 140 2.04 -7.99 -30.10
CA VAL A 140 2.12 -9.32 -29.49
C VAL A 140 2.62 -9.24 -28.05
N ALA A 141 3.62 -8.41 -27.76
CA ALA A 141 4.14 -8.22 -26.41
C ALA A 141 3.12 -7.57 -25.47
N LEU A 142 2.36 -6.58 -25.96
CA LEU A 142 1.30 -5.96 -25.17
C LEU A 142 0.14 -6.95 -24.93
N LEU A 143 -0.24 -7.70 -25.96
CA LEU A 143 -1.30 -8.70 -25.84
C LEU A 143 -0.91 -9.83 -24.88
N SER A 144 0.33 -10.31 -24.96
CA SER A 144 0.84 -11.32 -24.03
C SER A 144 0.90 -10.78 -22.60
N PHE A 145 1.36 -9.55 -22.39
CA PHE A 145 1.37 -8.90 -21.08
C PHE A 145 -0.06 -8.77 -20.51
N VAL A 146 -1.02 -8.31 -21.31
CA VAL A 146 -2.44 -8.22 -20.90
C VAL A 146 -2.99 -9.60 -20.57
N LEU A 147 -2.66 -10.64 -21.36
CA LEU A 147 -3.11 -12.00 -21.11
C LEU A 147 -2.50 -12.58 -19.82
N THR A 148 -1.21 -12.36 -19.59
CA THR A 148 -0.52 -12.74 -18.35
C THR A 148 -1.18 -12.03 -17.17
N VAL A 149 -1.34 -10.71 -17.22
CA VAL A 149 -2.02 -9.96 -16.15
C VAL A 149 -3.46 -10.47 -15.96
N ALA A 150 -4.21 -10.74 -17.03
CA ALA A 150 -5.55 -11.29 -16.92
C ALA A 150 -5.55 -12.66 -16.23
N VAL A 151 -4.71 -13.61 -16.65
CA VAL A 151 -4.64 -14.96 -16.05
C VAL A 151 -4.19 -14.88 -14.58
N PHE A 152 -3.15 -14.11 -14.27
CA PHE A 152 -2.64 -13.97 -12.90
C PHE A 152 -3.55 -13.13 -11.99
N ARG A 153 -4.35 -12.22 -12.55
CA ARG A 153 -5.36 -11.42 -11.81
C ARG A 153 -6.72 -12.13 -11.70
N ILE A 154 -6.98 -13.13 -12.55
CA ILE A 154 -8.18 -14.00 -12.52
C ILE A 154 -7.96 -15.26 -11.67
N GLY A 155 -6.71 -15.65 -11.40
CA GLY A 155 -6.34 -16.73 -10.46
C GLY A 155 -6.97 -16.62 -9.05
N PRO A 156 -7.20 -15.44 -8.46
CA PRO A 156 -7.91 -15.28 -7.20
C PRO A 156 -9.45 -15.19 -7.35
N LEU A 157 -10.00 -15.10 -8.56
CA LEU A 157 -11.43 -14.80 -8.79
C LEU A 157 -12.33 -16.05 -8.89
N ARG A 158 -11.79 -17.26 -8.72
CA ARG A 158 -12.60 -18.47 -8.52
C ARG A 158 -13.03 -18.65 -7.05
N SER A 159 -13.86 -17.73 -6.57
CA SER A 159 -14.81 -18.03 -5.49
C SER A 159 -16.01 -17.08 -5.50
N ARG A 160 -16.57 -16.86 -6.70
CA ARG A 160 -17.91 -16.28 -6.81
C ARG A 160 -18.94 -17.40 -6.60
N VAL A 161 -19.17 -17.75 -5.34
CA VAL A 161 -20.42 -18.39 -4.90
C VAL A 161 -21.15 -17.36 -4.05
N VAL A 162 -22.09 -16.70 -4.74
CA VAL A 162 -23.40 -16.26 -4.26
C VAL A 162 -23.50 -15.83 -2.78
N LEU A 163 -23.58 -14.50 -2.61
CA LEU A 163 -24.42 -13.78 -1.65
C LEU A 163 -24.72 -14.49 -0.32
N THR A 164 -23.88 -14.21 0.66
CA THR A 164 -24.35 -13.72 1.96
C THR A 164 -23.30 -12.72 2.42
N ALA A 165 -23.69 -11.66 3.12
CA ALA A 165 -22.77 -10.72 3.74
C ALA A 165 -21.59 -11.49 4.34
N ARG A 166 -20.34 -11.05 4.12
CA ARG A 166 -19.13 -11.66 4.73
C ARG A 166 -19.49 -12.01 6.17
N ASP A 167 -19.68 -13.30 6.43
CA ASP A 167 -20.23 -13.77 7.68
C ASP A 167 -19.17 -13.51 8.76
N GLN A 168 -19.30 -12.36 9.40
CA GLN A 168 -18.38 -11.85 10.42
C GLN A 168 -18.79 -12.31 11.82
N ALA A 169 -19.64 -13.34 11.94
CA ALA A 169 -20.00 -13.91 13.24
C ALA A 169 -18.77 -14.40 14.03
N TYR A 170 -17.63 -14.65 13.36
CA TYR A 170 -16.36 -14.92 14.02
C TYR A 170 -15.80 -13.73 14.83
N LEU A 171 -16.25 -12.49 14.59
CA LEU A 171 -15.85 -11.31 15.37
C LEU A 171 -16.49 -11.30 16.77
N GLU A 172 -17.57 -12.04 16.97
CA GLU A 172 -18.18 -12.24 18.30
C GLU A 172 -17.44 -13.27 19.15
N LEU A 173 -16.42 -13.93 18.57
CA LEU A 173 -15.58 -14.88 19.27
C LEU A 173 -14.48 -14.17 20.05
N THR A 174 -14.31 -14.59 21.29
CA THR A 174 -13.40 -14.05 22.27
C THR A 174 -12.48 -15.14 22.79
N ARG A 175 -11.36 -14.76 23.42
CA ARG A 175 -10.41 -15.70 24.04
C ARG A 175 -11.01 -16.64 25.11
N TYR A 176 -12.21 -16.35 25.60
CA TYR A 176 -12.89 -17.16 26.62
C TYR A 176 -13.81 -18.22 26.00
N ASP A 177 -14.08 -18.12 24.70
CA ASP A 177 -14.95 -19.07 24.02
C ASP A 177 -14.26 -20.42 23.86
N ASP A 178 -14.94 -21.45 24.34
CA ASP A 178 -14.57 -22.85 24.16
C ASP A 178 -15.32 -23.46 22.96
N TYR A 179 -15.10 -24.75 22.74
CA TYR A 179 -15.76 -25.50 21.68
C TYR A 179 -17.29 -25.32 21.69
N HIS A 180 -17.92 -25.48 22.86
CA HIS A 180 -19.37 -25.42 22.98
C HIS A 180 -19.91 -24.00 22.74
N ALA A 181 -19.21 -22.98 23.22
CA ALA A 181 -19.54 -21.59 22.97
C ALA A 181 -19.46 -21.24 21.48
N ILE A 182 -18.44 -21.73 20.77
CA ILE A 182 -18.28 -21.53 19.33
C ILE A 182 -19.41 -22.22 18.57
N VAL A 183 -19.72 -23.48 18.90
CA VAL A 183 -20.83 -24.22 18.26
C VAL A 183 -22.16 -23.53 18.51
N LYS A 184 -22.38 -22.95 19.70
CA LYS A 184 -23.60 -22.18 20.02
C LYS A 184 -23.72 -20.90 19.18
N LYS A 185 -22.60 -20.22 18.91
CA LYS A 185 -22.58 -18.95 18.15
C LYS A 185 -22.59 -19.16 16.63
N LEU A 186 -21.77 -20.08 16.12
CA LEU A 186 -21.55 -20.29 14.68
C LEU A 186 -22.30 -21.49 14.10
N GLY A 187 -22.85 -22.36 14.95
CA GLY A 187 -23.37 -23.65 14.57
C GLY A 187 -22.30 -24.75 14.51
N PRO A 188 -22.71 -25.99 14.22
CA PRO A 188 -21.79 -27.11 14.11
C PRO A 188 -20.81 -26.91 12.94
N PRO A 189 -19.51 -27.20 13.12
CA PRO A 189 -18.55 -27.16 12.03
C PRO A 189 -18.81 -28.30 11.04
N ALA A 190 -18.39 -28.11 9.79
CA ALA A 190 -18.49 -29.17 8.78
C ALA A 190 -17.38 -30.23 8.93
N GLU A 191 -16.24 -29.82 9.48
CA GLU A 191 -15.10 -30.71 9.71
C GLU A 191 -14.35 -30.23 10.96
N GLU A 192 -13.92 -31.19 11.77
CA GLU A 192 -13.08 -30.97 12.94
C GLU A 192 -11.79 -31.77 12.79
N ARG A 193 -10.65 -31.12 13.02
CA ARG A 193 -9.36 -31.79 12.99
C ARG A 193 -8.47 -31.34 14.14
N TRP A 194 -7.96 -32.31 14.89
CA TRP A 194 -6.93 -32.09 15.90
C TRP A 194 -5.53 -32.24 15.30
N ARG A 195 -4.60 -31.37 15.71
CA ARG A 195 -3.19 -31.41 15.28
C ARG A 195 -2.36 -32.39 16.13
N SER A 196 -2.57 -33.69 15.95
CA SER A 196 -1.84 -34.84 16.56
C SER A 196 -1.67 -34.84 18.10
N PRO A 197 -1.74 -35.99 18.80
CA PRO A 197 -1.56 -36.04 20.26
C PRO A 197 -0.13 -35.71 20.77
N GLU A 198 0.89 -35.62 19.92
CA GLU A 198 2.31 -35.55 20.35
C GLU A 198 2.80 -34.16 20.81
N GLY A 199 1.92 -33.16 20.88
CA GLY A 199 2.27 -31.80 21.29
C GLY A 199 1.90 -31.48 22.75
N ALA A 200 2.78 -30.76 23.47
CA ALA A 200 2.46 -30.14 24.76
C ALA A 200 1.32 -29.11 24.67
N ILE A 201 0.99 -28.67 23.45
CA ILE A 201 -0.12 -27.77 23.14
C ILE A 201 -0.96 -28.43 22.05
N GLN A 202 -2.25 -28.57 22.33
CA GLN A 202 -3.24 -29.12 21.41
C GLN A 202 -3.84 -28.00 20.56
N TYR A 203 -4.03 -28.27 19.27
CA TYR A 203 -4.74 -27.37 18.36
C TYR A 203 -5.93 -28.09 17.73
N LEU A 204 -7.07 -27.42 17.70
CA LEU A 204 -8.27 -27.86 16.99
C LEU A 204 -8.60 -26.88 15.88
N ARG A 205 -8.83 -27.41 14.68
CA ARG A 205 -9.40 -26.69 13.54
C ARG A 205 -10.86 -27.08 13.38
N MET A 206 -11.74 -26.09 13.40
CA MET A 206 -13.16 -26.20 13.08
C MET A 206 -13.44 -25.51 11.75
N SER A 207 -13.71 -26.29 10.70
CA SER A 207 -13.88 -25.78 9.34
C SER A 207 -15.34 -25.38 9.06
N TYR A 208 -15.55 -24.16 8.56
CA TYR A 208 -16.85 -23.66 8.09
C TYR A 208 -16.78 -23.33 6.59
N PRO A 209 -16.75 -24.35 5.70
CA PRO A 209 -16.53 -24.17 4.26
C PRO A 209 -17.60 -23.28 3.62
N GLN A 210 -18.85 -23.39 4.06
CA GLN A 210 -19.96 -22.54 3.59
C GLN A 210 -19.73 -21.06 3.91
N ARG A 211 -19.12 -20.76 5.06
CA ARG A 211 -18.82 -19.39 5.53
C ARG A 211 -17.46 -18.88 5.05
N GLY A 212 -16.60 -19.77 4.55
CA GLY A 212 -15.32 -19.41 3.94
C GLY A 212 -14.16 -19.19 4.91
N TYR A 213 -14.28 -19.69 6.14
CA TYR A 213 -13.22 -19.61 7.15
C TYR A 213 -13.15 -20.86 8.02
N SER A 214 -12.07 -20.99 8.77
CA SER A 214 -11.87 -22.00 9.80
C SER A 214 -11.49 -21.34 11.12
N VAL A 215 -12.07 -21.82 12.20
CA VAL A 215 -11.81 -21.36 13.56
C VAL A 215 -10.77 -22.26 14.19
N ILE A 216 -9.79 -21.67 14.87
CA ILE A 216 -8.69 -22.37 15.54
C ILE A 216 -8.81 -22.20 17.04
N LEU A 217 -8.77 -23.33 17.76
CA LEU A 217 -8.65 -23.38 19.21
C LEU A 217 -7.28 -23.93 19.60
N MET A 218 -6.78 -23.50 20.76
CA MET A 218 -5.50 -23.89 21.33
C MET A 218 -5.63 -24.04 22.84
N GLY A 219 -4.99 -25.05 23.40
CA GLY A 219 -4.97 -25.27 24.85
C GLY A 219 -3.91 -26.30 25.25
N PRO A 220 -3.61 -26.40 26.57
CA PRO A 220 -2.71 -27.44 27.08
C PRO A 220 -3.30 -28.85 26.93
N THR A 221 -4.63 -28.96 27.01
CA THR A 221 -5.41 -30.19 26.81
C THR A 221 -6.50 -29.96 25.76
N ARG A 222 -7.22 -31.02 25.37
CA ARG A 222 -8.32 -30.90 24.40
C ARG A 222 -9.53 -30.21 25.01
N GLU A 223 -9.75 -30.42 26.30
CA GLU A 223 -10.87 -29.88 27.09
C GLU A 223 -10.66 -28.39 27.42
N GLU A 224 -9.39 -27.98 27.59
CA GLU A 224 -9.01 -26.60 27.85
C GLU A 224 -8.72 -25.80 26.58
N ALA A 225 -9.03 -26.35 25.40
CA ALA A 225 -8.87 -25.61 24.15
C ALA A 225 -9.79 -24.38 24.13
N ARG A 226 -9.22 -23.22 23.84
CA ARG A 226 -9.93 -21.94 23.74
C ARG A 226 -9.65 -21.28 22.41
N TYR A 227 -10.59 -20.45 21.97
CA TYR A 227 -10.47 -19.70 20.74
C TYR A 227 -9.20 -18.83 20.72
N ILE A 228 -8.39 -19.00 19.67
CA ILE A 228 -7.22 -18.15 19.44
C ILE A 228 -7.30 -17.35 18.15
N GLY A 229 -8.17 -17.71 17.22
CA GLY A 229 -8.37 -16.90 16.02
C GLY A 229 -9.03 -17.65 14.88
N THR A 230 -9.17 -16.95 13.76
CA THR A 230 -9.86 -17.43 12.56
C THR A 230 -8.95 -17.23 11.35
N VAL A 231 -8.93 -18.24 10.47
CA VAL A 231 -8.19 -18.22 9.21
C VAL A 231 -9.16 -18.36 8.03
N ASP A 232 -8.86 -17.72 6.90
CA ASP A 232 -9.63 -17.88 5.66
C ASP A 232 -9.27 -19.19 4.92
N ARG A 233 -9.91 -19.41 3.76
CA ARG A 233 -9.62 -20.56 2.87
C ARG A 233 -8.16 -20.62 2.39
N ASN A 234 -7.47 -19.48 2.35
CA ASN A 234 -6.08 -19.33 1.93
C ASN A 234 -5.10 -19.43 3.11
N TRP A 235 -5.59 -19.83 4.30
CA TRP A 235 -4.79 -19.90 5.54
C TRP A 235 -4.22 -18.55 5.97
N GLN A 236 -4.87 -17.45 5.59
CA GLN A 236 -4.57 -16.11 6.07
C GLN A 236 -5.35 -15.82 7.34
N VAL A 237 -4.69 -15.22 8.34
CA VAL A 237 -5.32 -14.85 9.61
C VAL A 237 -6.28 -13.68 9.35
N VAL A 238 -7.58 -13.90 9.60
CA VAL A 238 -8.63 -12.87 9.47
C VAL A 238 -9.07 -12.31 10.82
N HIS A 239 -8.84 -13.06 11.90
CA HIS A 239 -9.10 -12.60 13.27
C HIS A 239 -8.13 -13.29 14.23
N TYR A 240 -7.76 -12.57 15.28
CA TYR A 240 -6.90 -13.03 16.37
C TYR A 240 -7.36 -12.35 17.66
N VAL A 241 -6.91 -12.87 18.80
CA VAL A 241 -7.27 -12.31 20.11
C VAL A 241 -6.06 -11.64 20.75
N GLU A 242 -6.31 -10.53 21.42
CA GLU A 242 -5.32 -9.85 22.25
C GLU A 242 -5.21 -10.53 23.62
N LEU A 243 -3.98 -10.68 24.11
CA LEU A 243 -3.66 -11.28 25.39
C LEU A 243 -3.44 -10.18 26.44
N PRO A 244 -3.73 -10.44 27.73
CA PRO A 244 -3.67 -9.45 28.82
C PRO A 244 -2.26 -8.94 29.19
N GLY A 245 -1.26 -9.15 28.33
CA GLY A 245 0.11 -8.61 28.46
C GLY A 245 0.58 -7.85 27.23
N GLY A 246 -0.33 -7.41 26.36
CA GLY A 246 0.00 -6.67 25.13
C GLY A 246 0.49 -7.52 23.94
N GLY A 247 0.48 -8.85 24.08
CA GLY A 247 0.74 -9.79 22.98
C GLY A 247 -0.54 -10.20 22.24
N ASP A 248 -0.40 -10.80 21.06
CA ASP A 248 -1.50 -11.35 20.28
C ASP A 248 -1.29 -12.82 19.91
N THR A 249 -2.38 -13.53 19.62
CA THR A 249 -2.34 -14.91 19.09
C THR A 249 -2.08 -14.96 17.59
N GLY A 250 -2.07 -13.81 16.91
CA GLY A 250 -1.82 -13.70 15.48
C GLY A 250 -0.44 -14.21 15.10
N ALA A 251 0.59 -13.97 15.92
CA ALA A 251 1.93 -14.54 15.73
C ALA A 251 1.93 -16.07 15.70
N VAL A 252 1.19 -16.72 16.61
CA VAL A 252 1.06 -18.19 16.65
C VAL A 252 0.32 -18.70 15.42
N LEU A 253 -0.77 -18.04 15.02
CA LEU A 253 -1.55 -18.44 13.85
C LEU A 253 -0.77 -18.34 12.54
N ARG A 254 0.11 -17.34 12.40
CA ARG A 254 0.98 -17.19 11.21
C ARG A 254 2.05 -18.28 11.11
N THR A 255 2.50 -18.82 12.24
CA THR A 255 3.52 -19.90 12.27
C THR A 255 2.89 -21.30 12.22
N LEU A 256 1.58 -21.39 12.46
CA LEU A 256 0.82 -22.64 12.44
C LEU A 256 0.69 -23.17 11.01
N ARG A 257 1.30 -24.33 10.74
CA ARG A 257 1.12 -25.04 9.46
C ARG A 257 -0.30 -25.57 9.35
N ARG A 258 -0.83 -25.63 8.13
CA ARG A 258 -2.12 -26.24 7.84
C ARG A 258 -2.13 -27.73 8.19
N PHE A 259 -3.14 -28.13 8.96
CA PHE A 259 -3.50 -29.50 9.31
C PHE A 259 -5.00 -29.63 9.13
#